data_AF-A0A238XJH0-F1
#
_entry.id   AF-A0A238XJH0-F1
#
_cell.length_a   1.000
_cell.length_b   1.000
_cell.length_c   1.000
_cell.angle_alpha   90.00
_cell.angle_beta   90.00
_cell.angle_gamma   90.00
#
_symmetry.space_group_name_H-M   'P 1'
#
loop_
_entity.id
_entity.type
_entity.pdbx_description
1 polymer ?
#
loop_
_entity_poly.entity_id
_entity_poly.type
_entity_poly.pdbx_seq_one_letter_code
_entity_poly.pdbx_strand_id
1 'polypeptide(L)'
;MQMTTIEAPPIEPTTEPVQISAEPQPTEYGAHTFGRLITTYLQKYLRTEVEAPVYRCNPYGARPCARAQSYEFAAAEFQVTVVAFEAKLDGSYDVLPVYALFLDGERVTFNPRSYQDMEKEIALAVWLHIDDRRHDAERAAKQKGERR
;
A
#
# COMPACT_ATOMS: atom_id res chain seq x y z
N MET A 1 2.82 -0.70 25.03
CA MET A 1 1.58 -0.27 24.37
C MET A 1 1.21 -1.36 23.37
N GLN A 2 0.10 -2.08 23.57
CA GLN A 2 -0.38 -3.02 22.54
C GLN A 2 -0.87 -2.17 21.37
N MET A 3 -0.30 -2.34 20.17
CA MET A 3 -0.87 -1.71 18.97
C MET A 3 -2.10 -2.52 18.60
N THR A 4 -3.28 -2.04 18.97
CA THR A 4 -4.54 -2.55 18.45
C THR A 4 -4.47 -2.40 16.93
N THR A 5 -4.51 -3.51 16.20
CA THR A 5 -4.48 -3.47 14.73
C THR A 5 -5.77 -2.83 14.25
N ILE A 6 -5.70 -1.56 13.86
CA ILE A 6 -6.86 -0.82 13.35
C ILE A 6 -7.24 -1.43 11.99
N GLU A 7 -8.48 -1.90 11.87
CA GLU A 7 -9.01 -2.46 10.63
C GLU A 7 -9.17 -1.36 9.59
N ALA A 8 -8.69 -1.61 8.37
CA ALA A 8 -8.86 -0.66 7.28
C ALA A 8 -10.32 -0.71 6.80
N PRO A 9 -11.01 0.43 6.69
CA PRO A 9 -12.36 0.45 6.15
C PRO A 9 -12.32 0.00 4.68
N PRO A 10 -13.37 -0.71 4.21
CA PRO A 10 -13.45 -1.10 2.81
C PRO A 10 -13.60 0.15 1.92
N ILE A 11 -13.00 0.08 0.73
CA ILE A 11 -13.29 1.03 -0.35
C ILE A 11 -14.63 0.64 -0.96
N GLU A 12 -15.53 1.61 -1.10
CA GLU A 12 -16.85 1.36 -1.66
C GLU A 12 -16.73 0.97 -3.15
N PRO A 13 -17.42 -0.09 -3.61
CA PRO A 13 -17.29 -0.60 -4.97
C PRO A 13 -17.81 0.38 -6.04
N THR A 14 -18.62 1.36 -5.63
CA THR A 14 -19.16 2.42 -6.50
C THR A 14 -18.16 3.52 -6.79
N THR A 15 -16.94 3.46 -6.23
CA THR A 15 -15.89 4.45 -6.48
C THR A 15 -15.24 4.19 -7.84
N GLU A 16 -15.26 5.18 -8.72
CA GLU A 16 -14.63 5.07 -10.03
C GLU A 16 -13.10 4.99 -9.88
N PRO A 17 -12.43 4.03 -10.53
CA PRO A 17 -10.98 3.96 -10.53
C PRO A 17 -10.38 5.09 -11.36
N VAL A 18 -9.36 5.73 -10.82
CA VAL A 18 -8.56 6.75 -11.52
C VAL A 18 -7.17 6.18 -11.76
N GLN A 19 -6.80 5.99 -13.02
CA GLN A 19 -5.43 5.60 -13.36
C GLN A 19 -4.50 6.78 -13.10
N ILE A 20 -3.51 6.59 -12.22
CA ILE A 20 -2.44 7.56 -12.03
C ILE A 20 -1.41 7.35 -13.14
N SER A 21 -0.99 8.43 -13.79
CA SER A 21 0.09 8.37 -14.78
C SER A 21 1.44 8.10 -14.11
N ALA A 22 2.25 7.27 -14.75
CA ALA A 22 3.63 7.03 -14.33
C ALA A 22 4.48 8.32 -14.41
N GLU A 23 4.16 9.21 -15.34
CA GLU A 23 4.87 10.49 -15.51
C GLU A 23 4.17 11.63 -14.76
N PRO A 24 4.91 12.50 -14.06
CA PRO A 24 4.35 13.65 -13.38
C PRO A 24 3.72 14.63 -14.37
N GLN A 25 2.46 14.99 -14.13
CA GLN A 25 1.78 16.03 -14.90
C GLN A 25 1.93 17.40 -14.23
N PRO A 26 2.12 18.49 -15.01
CA PRO A 26 2.06 19.84 -14.47
C PRO A 26 0.65 20.04 -13.91
N THR A 27 0.51 20.26 -12.60
CA THR A 27 -0.74 20.38 -11.79
C THR A 27 -1.16 19.17 -10.95
N GLU A 28 -0.44 18.04 -11.00
CA GLU A 28 -0.71 16.94 -10.08
C GLU A 28 -0.16 17.21 -8.67
N TYR A 29 -1.04 17.12 -7.67
CA TYR A 29 -0.69 17.21 -6.26
C TYR A 29 -1.50 16.19 -5.43
N GLY A 30 -1.04 15.90 -4.21
CA GLY A 30 -1.76 15.05 -3.26
C GLY A 30 -1.72 13.57 -3.64
N ALA A 31 -2.88 12.91 -3.69
CA ALA A 31 -3.03 11.46 -3.85
C ALA A 31 -2.29 10.90 -5.08
N HIS A 32 -2.34 11.59 -6.22
CA HIS A 32 -1.65 11.11 -7.43
C HIS A 32 -0.13 11.07 -7.25
N THR A 33 0.43 12.10 -6.62
CA THR A 33 1.87 12.15 -6.31
C THR A 33 2.24 11.06 -5.30
N PHE A 34 1.43 10.85 -4.27
CA PHE A 34 1.64 9.82 -3.25
C PHE A 34 1.74 8.42 -3.86
N GLY A 35 0.72 8.01 -4.64
CA GLY A 35 0.69 6.70 -5.29
C GLY A 35 1.88 6.49 -6.24
N ARG A 36 2.18 7.48 -7.09
CA ARG A 36 3.31 7.41 -8.02
C ARG A 36 4.66 7.32 -7.31
N LEU A 37 4.85 8.05 -6.20
CA LEU A 37 6.11 7.99 -5.46
C LEU A 37 6.34 6.61 -4.85
N ILE A 38 5.29 5.95 -4.34
CA ILE A 38 5.38 4.57 -3.85
C ILE A 38 5.89 3.64 -4.96
N THR A 39 5.25 3.64 -6.12
CA THR A 39 5.64 2.75 -7.24
C THR A 39 7.04 3.09 -7.76
N THR A 40 7.41 4.38 -7.79
CA THR A 40 8.75 4.84 -8.17
C THR A 40 9.84 4.32 -7.22
N TYR A 41 9.62 4.40 -5.90
CA TYR A 41 10.57 3.84 -4.93
C TYR A 41 10.64 2.32 -5.02
N LEU A 42 9.49 1.67 -5.19
CA LEU A 42 9.42 0.22 -5.28
C LEU A 42 10.13 -0.32 -6.53
N GLN A 43 9.98 0.34 -7.68
CA GLN A 43 10.72 0.05 -8.91
C GLN A 43 12.25 0.15 -8.69
N LYS A 44 12.72 1.14 -7.92
CA LYS A 44 14.15 1.26 -7.57
C LYS A 44 14.62 0.11 -6.69
N TYR A 45 13.81 -0.33 -5.72
CA TYR A 45 14.15 -1.44 -4.83
C TYR A 45 14.14 -2.79 -5.54
N LEU A 46 13.09 -3.08 -6.32
CA LEU A 46 12.92 -4.35 -7.02
C LEU A 46 13.78 -4.45 -8.29
N ARG A 47 14.25 -3.32 -8.83
CA ARG A 47 14.96 -3.23 -10.13
C ARG A 47 14.17 -3.88 -11.27
N THR A 48 12.84 -3.77 -11.22
CA THR A 48 11.91 -4.28 -12.22
C THR A 48 10.78 -3.28 -12.40
N GLU A 49 10.01 -3.42 -13.49
CA GLU A 49 8.86 -2.59 -13.75
C GLU A 49 7.77 -2.80 -12.68
N VAL A 50 7.17 -1.70 -12.23
CA VAL A 50 6.01 -1.69 -11.32
C VAL A 50 4.91 -0.96 -12.06
N GLU A 51 3.72 -1.54 -12.10
CA GLU A 51 2.60 -0.95 -12.81
C GLU A 51 2.20 0.40 -12.21
N ALA A 52 1.67 1.27 -13.06
CA ALA A 52 1.16 2.55 -12.62
C ALA A 52 -0.06 2.35 -11.69
N PRO A 53 -0.14 3.08 -10.57
CA PRO A 53 -1.16 2.80 -9.56
C PRO A 53 -2.55 3.25 -9.98
N VAL A 54 -3.55 2.44 -9.65
CA VAL A 54 -4.97 2.78 -9.71
C VAL A 54 -5.38 3.35 -8.37
N TYR A 55 -5.95 4.55 -8.39
CA TYR A 55 -6.46 5.23 -7.21
C TYR A 55 -7.97 5.11 -7.09
N ARG A 56 -8.46 4.89 -5.87
CA ARG A 56 -9.89 4.99 -5.52
C ARG A 56 -10.06 5.78 -4.23
N CYS A 57 -11.17 6.49 -4.11
CA CYS A 57 -11.48 7.30 -2.93
C CYS A 57 -12.97 7.22 -2.62
N ASN A 58 -13.30 6.95 -1.35
CA ASN A 58 -14.69 6.98 -0.91
C ASN A 58 -15.28 8.39 -1.09
N PRO A 59 -16.57 8.52 -1.47
CA PRO A 59 -17.23 9.80 -1.71
C PRO A 59 -17.70 10.45 -0.38
N TYR A 60 -16.82 10.52 0.63
CA TYR A 60 -17.14 10.98 1.98
C TYR A 60 -17.60 12.45 2.05
N GLY A 61 -17.30 13.25 1.02
CA GLY A 61 -17.82 14.62 0.88
C GLY A 61 -19.25 14.68 0.33
N ALA A 62 -19.74 13.62 -0.31
CA ALA A 62 -21.06 13.56 -0.92
C ALA A 62 -22.07 12.76 -0.09
N ARG A 63 -21.60 11.80 0.73
CA ARG A 63 -22.45 10.99 1.61
C ARG A 63 -21.70 10.50 2.86
N PRO A 64 -22.40 10.09 3.93
CA PRO A 64 -21.76 9.51 5.11
C PRO A 64 -21.09 8.17 4.80
N CYS A 65 -19.76 8.16 4.68
CA CYS A 65 -18.93 6.96 4.62
C CYS A 65 -17.53 7.25 5.17
N ALA A 66 -16.73 6.20 5.41
CA ALA A 66 -15.38 6.36 5.96
C ALA A 66 -14.47 7.10 4.97
N ARG A 67 -13.67 8.05 5.48
CA ARG A 67 -12.63 8.74 4.70
C ARG A 67 -11.47 7.78 4.45
N ALA A 68 -11.50 7.12 3.30
CA ALA A 68 -10.55 6.11 2.89
C ALA A 68 -10.21 6.22 1.40
N GLN A 69 -8.97 5.89 1.08
CA GLN A 69 -8.40 5.91 -0.26
C GLN A 69 -7.57 4.65 -0.48
N SER A 70 -7.67 4.02 -1.65
CA SER A 70 -6.77 2.94 -2.04
C SER A 70 -5.85 3.33 -3.19
N TYR A 71 -4.67 2.72 -3.19
CA TYR A 71 -3.73 2.69 -4.28
C TYR A 71 -3.43 1.22 -4.59
N GLU A 72 -3.79 0.78 -5.79
CA GLU A 72 -3.70 -0.61 -6.25
C GLU A 72 -2.72 -0.70 -7.43
N PHE A 73 -1.76 -1.62 -7.38
CA PHE A 73 -0.79 -1.81 -8.46
C PHE A 73 -0.15 -3.20 -8.38
N ALA A 74 0.35 -3.70 -9.51
CA ALA A 74 1.16 -4.90 -9.55
C ALA A 74 2.65 -4.56 -9.36
N ALA A 75 3.32 -5.32 -8.49
CA ALA A 75 4.76 -5.22 -8.27
C ALA A 75 5.38 -6.61 -8.38
N ALA A 76 6.09 -6.85 -9.49
CA ALA A 76 6.53 -8.17 -9.91
C ALA A 76 5.35 -9.15 -10.03
N GLU A 77 5.35 -10.26 -9.30
CA GLU A 77 4.28 -11.26 -9.31
C GLU A 77 3.16 -11.02 -8.29
N PHE A 78 3.23 -9.91 -7.53
CA PHE A 78 2.33 -9.62 -6.41
C PHE A 78 1.37 -8.47 -6.70
N GLN A 79 0.12 -8.61 -6.29
CA GLN A 79 -0.84 -7.51 -6.26
C GLN A 79 -0.72 -6.75 -4.95
N VAL A 80 -0.43 -5.45 -5.03
CA VAL A 80 -0.27 -4.57 -3.87
C VAL A 80 -1.48 -3.68 -3.73
N THR A 81 -1.97 -3.55 -2.50
CA THR A 81 -3.00 -2.57 -2.15
C THR A 81 -2.57 -1.78 -0.92
N VAL A 82 -2.53 -0.45 -1.06
CA VAL A 82 -2.27 0.48 0.02
C VAL A 82 -3.56 1.21 0.33
N VAL A 83 -4.05 1.10 1.57
CA VAL A 83 -5.24 1.84 2.03
C VAL A 83 -4.81 2.92 2.99
N ALA A 84 -5.05 4.18 2.63
CA ALA A 84 -4.89 5.34 3.50
C ALA A 84 -6.25 5.76 4.05
N PHE A 85 -6.36 5.89 5.36
CA PHE A 85 -7.63 6.23 6.02
C PHE A 85 -7.39 7.01 7.32
N GLU A 86 -8.44 7.64 7.81
CA GLU A 86 -8.40 8.38 9.06
C GLU A 86 -8.88 7.51 10.23
N ALA A 87 -8.09 7.46 11.31
CA ALA A 87 -8.48 6.77 12.53
C ALA A 87 -8.21 7.61 13.77
N LYS A 88 -9.10 7.48 14.76
CA LYS A 88 -8.88 8.02 16.10
C LYS A 88 -8.09 7.00 16.91
N LEU A 89 -6.87 7.34 17.30
CA LEU A 89 -6.07 6.48 18.18
C LEU A 89 -6.64 6.54 19.61
N ASP A 90 -6.61 5.41 20.33
CA ASP A 90 -7.06 5.35 21.71
C ASP A 90 -6.32 6.38 22.57
N GLY A 91 -7.09 7.25 23.25
CA GLY A 91 -6.56 8.33 24.08
C GLY A 91 -6.12 9.58 23.32
N SER A 92 -6.22 9.60 21.98
CA SER A 92 -5.99 10.80 21.16
C SER A 92 -7.30 11.58 20.95
N TYR A 93 -7.22 12.90 21.02
CA TYR A 93 -8.29 13.78 20.52
C TYR A 93 -8.22 13.95 19.00
N ASP A 94 -7.04 13.76 18.41
CA ASP A 94 -6.76 13.98 17.01
C ASP A 94 -7.02 12.72 16.19
N VAL A 95 -7.56 12.95 14.99
CA VAL A 95 -7.68 11.95 13.92
C VAL A 95 -6.39 11.98 13.12
N LEU A 96 -5.74 10.83 12.98
CA LEU A 96 -4.47 10.71 12.27
C LEU A 96 -4.62 9.88 11.00
N PRO A 97 -3.81 10.16 9.96
CA PRO A 97 -3.71 9.28 8.81
C PRO A 97 -3.05 7.95 9.23
N VAL A 98 -3.72 6.86 8.89
CA VAL A 98 -3.28 5.49 9.10
C VAL A 98 -3.22 4.78 7.75
N TYR A 99 -2.28 3.84 7.65
CA TYR A 99 -2.04 3.09 6.43
C TYR A 99 -2.16 1.59 6.72
N ALA A 100 -2.84 0.88 5.84
CA ALA A 100 -2.82 -0.58 5.80
C ALA A 100 -2.26 -1.04 4.44
N LEU A 101 -1.42 -2.06 4.49
CA LEU A 101 -0.76 -2.64 3.33
C LEU A 101 -1.24 -4.07 3.14
N PHE A 102 -1.51 -4.44 1.90
CA PHE A 102 -1.92 -5.79 1.52
C PHE A 102 -1.11 -6.28 0.32
N LEU A 103 -0.66 -7.53 0.38
CA LEU A 103 -0.01 -8.24 -0.72
C LEU A 103 -0.84 -9.50 -1.05
N ASP A 104 -1.40 -9.56 -2.25
CA ASP A 104 -2.36 -10.58 -2.71
C ASP A 104 -3.58 -10.71 -1.79
N GLY A 105 -4.04 -9.58 -1.23
CA GLY A 105 -5.15 -9.55 -0.27
C GLY A 105 -4.77 -9.92 1.17
N GLU A 106 -3.55 -10.41 1.41
CA GLU A 106 -3.07 -10.65 2.77
C GLU A 106 -2.50 -9.36 3.38
N ARG A 107 -2.98 -9.01 4.58
CA ARG A 107 -2.48 -7.83 5.30
C ARG A 107 -1.03 -8.06 5.74
N VAL A 108 -0.16 -7.11 5.42
CA VAL A 108 1.23 -7.13 5.87
C VAL A 108 1.46 -6.18 7.04
N THR A 109 2.44 -6.52 7.88
CA THR A 109 2.75 -5.70 9.06
C THR A 109 3.54 -4.47 8.63
N PHE A 110 3.07 -3.31 9.04
CA PHE A 110 3.69 -2.03 8.71
C PHE A 110 3.72 -1.13 9.94
N ASN A 111 4.92 -0.71 10.33
CA ASN A 111 5.12 0.28 11.38
C ASN A 111 6.13 1.33 10.87
N PRO A 112 5.65 2.50 10.40
CA PRO A 112 6.52 3.50 9.80
C PRO A 112 7.48 4.08 10.84
N ARG A 113 8.77 4.24 10.45
CA ARG A 113 9.75 4.90 11.32
C ARG A 113 9.65 6.43 11.27
N SER A 114 9.08 6.96 10.19
CA SER A 114 8.87 8.39 9.95
C SER A 114 7.58 8.62 9.17
N TYR A 115 6.85 9.66 9.55
CA TYR A 115 5.68 10.14 8.81
C TYR A 115 6.03 11.16 7.72
N GLN A 116 7.29 11.63 7.66
CA GLN A 116 7.72 12.63 6.68
C GLN A 116 7.95 12.04 5.28
N ASP A 117 8.35 10.76 5.20
CA ASP A 117 8.66 10.05 3.94
C ASP A 117 7.81 8.77 3.84
N MET A 118 6.50 8.90 4.07
CA MET A 118 5.59 7.75 4.19
C MET A 118 5.57 6.88 2.93
N GLU A 119 5.66 7.48 1.74
CA GLU A 119 5.71 6.80 0.45
C GLU A 119 6.91 5.86 0.37
N LYS A 120 8.06 6.30 0.89
CA LYS A 120 9.29 5.53 0.91
C LYS A 120 9.22 4.41 1.95
N GLU A 121 8.69 4.68 3.15
CA GLU A 121 8.53 3.66 4.19
C GLU A 121 7.54 2.57 3.75
N ILE A 122 6.45 2.93 3.06
CA ILE A 122 5.51 1.97 2.46
C ILE A 122 6.22 1.15 1.38
N ALA A 123 6.90 1.79 0.43
CA ALA A 123 7.62 1.08 -0.63
C ALA A 123 8.67 0.11 -0.07
N LEU A 124 9.38 0.51 0.99
CA LEU A 124 10.35 -0.34 1.67
C LEU A 124 9.67 -1.54 2.34
N ALA A 125 8.55 -1.34 3.03
CA ALA A 125 7.81 -2.41 3.69
C ALA A 125 7.27 -3.43 2.68
N VAL A 126 6.73 -2.96 1.55
CA VAL A 126 6.27 -3.82 0.45
C VAL A 126 7.45 -4.62 -0.12
N TRP A 127 8.58 -3.96 -0.40
CA TRP A 127 9.77 -4.63 -0.92
C TRP A 127 10.27 -5.75 0.01
N LEU A 128 10.38 -5.48 1.31
CA LEU A 128 10.82 -6.49 2.29
C LEU A 128 9.90 -7.71 2.31
N HIS A 129 8.58 -7.52 2.28
CA HIS A 129 7.64 -8.65 2.27
C HIS A 129 7.68 -9.43 0.94
N ILE A 130 7.88 -8.76 -0.20
CA ILE A 130 8.10 -9.44 -1.48
C ILE A 130 9.38 -10.28 -1.43
N ASP A 131 10.46 -9.72 -0.88
CA ASP A 131 11.75 -10.42 -0.76
C ASP A 131 11.65 -11.64 0.17
N ASP A 132 10.97 -11.50 1.31
CA ASP A 132 10.71 -12.60 2.25
C ASP A 132 9.93 -13.74 1.58
N ARG A 133 8.84 -13.43 0.86
CA ARG A 133 8.02 -14.43 0.13
C ARG A 133 8.82 -15.17 -0.93
N ARG A 134 9.72 -14.47 -1.64
CA ARG A 134 10.62 -15.09 -2.62
C ARG A 134 11.60 -16.05 -1.97
N HIS A 135 12.23 -15.64 -0.87
CA HIS A 135 13.14 -16.50 -0.11
C HIS A 135 12.42 -17.72 0.48
N ASP A 136 11.18 -17.58 0.93
CA ASP A 136 10.35 -18.71 1.37
C ASP A 136 10.05 -19.69 0.23
N ALA A 137 9.66 -19.17 -0.94
CA ALA A 137 9.39 -19.99 -2.12
C ALA A 137 10.64 -20.77 -2.58
N GLU A 138 11.81 -20.13 -2.60
CA GLU A 138 13.08 -20.76 -2.93
C GLU A 138 13.47 -21.87 -1.94
N ARG A 139 13.31 -21.62 -0.63
CA ARG A 139 13.56 -22.62 0.42
C ARG A 139 12.64 -23.83 0.25
N ALA A 140 11.35 -23.59 -0.01
CA ALA A 140 10.38 -24.66 -0.24
C ALA A 140 10.70 -25.47 -1.51
N ALA A 141 11.18 -24.83 -2.57
CA ALA A 141 11.59 -25.50 -3.80
C ALA A 141 12.81 -26.40 -3.60
N LYS A 142 13.85 -25.92 -2.87
CA LYS A 142 15.05 -26.71 -2.56
C LYS A 142 14.72 -27.97 -1.75
N GLN A 143 13.88 -27.84 -0.72
CA GLN A 143 13.45 -28.98 0.11
C GLN A 143 12.65 -30.03 -0.68
N LYS A 144 11.89 -29.64 -1.71
CA LYS A 144 11.18 -30.58 -2.59
C LYS A 144 12.13 -31.29 -3.56
N GLY A 145 13.23 -30.65 -3.98
CA GLY A 145 14.23 -31.21 -4.87
C GLY A 145 15.11 -32.29 -4.22
N GLU A 146 15.45 -32.13 -2.93
CA GLU A 146 16.27 -33.09 -2.17
C GLU A 146 15.55 -34.40 -1.80
N ARG A 147 14.23 -34.48 -2.05
CA ARG A 147 13.40 -35.67 -1.77
C ARG A 147 13.15 -36.57 -2.99
N ARG A 148 13.85 -36.33 -4.11
CA ARG A 148 13.78 -37.14 -5.34
C ARG A 148 15.07 -37.92 -5.53
#